data_AF-A0A973JH90-F1
#
_entry.id   AF-A0A973JH90-F1
#
_cell.length_a   1.000
_cell.length_b   1.000
_cell.length_c   1.000
_cell.angle_alpha   90.00
_cell.angle_beta   90.00
_cell.angle_gamma   90.00
#
_symmetry.space_group_name_H-M   'P 1'
#
loop_
_entity.id
_entity.type
_entity.pdbx_description
1 polymer ?
#
loop_
_entity_poly.entity_id
_entity_poly.type
_entity_poly.pdbx_seq_one_letter_code
_entity_poly.pdbx_strand_id
1 'polypeptide(L)'
;MSTAIPGSAWLVGVLVAAAFVMVPTRRFWLKFLGRKQAVSTKNAEFLLGADDRYSTGKLTAYSWTSALASGAAVLLTGVLVGDVTLESIGMNSIPETYLVLIAVPYGGLVGAKLITATKVEQQTVQRLPGGPNESAAGFIGDANGRTSLVDIQYLVFNGLLLVYFVVALAVQGAVPELPEWLVGLTGTGGAVYLAQKAIERNPPEITALSEFGNSVRVRGRNFIFDGEPKPENAGLAGYVVKGVARVGAKGCTWGLTIETDRKVERPYTVVLTTGAGATVERTAEKFTAAVGEQP
;
A
#
# COMPACT_ATOMS: atom_id res chain seq x y z
N MET A 1 16.93 -43.33 -12.51
CA MET A 1 16.05 -42.43 -13.27
C MET A 1 16.95 -41.40 -13.95
N SER A 2 17.00 -41.42 -15.28
CA SER A 2 17.85 -40.51 -16.06
C SER A 2 17.20 -39.13 -16.07
N THR A 3 17.81 -38.16 -15.38
CA THR A 3 17.45 -36.74 -15.49
C THR A 3 18.00 -36.23 -16.81
N ALA A 4 17.33 -36.57 -17.91
CA ALA A 4 17.60 -35.94 -19.20
C ALA A 4 17.28 -34.45 -19.02
N ILE A 5 18.33 -33.63 -19.06
CA ILE A 5 18.18 -32.17 -19.08
C ILE A 5 17.28 -31.87 -20.28
N PRO A 6 16.13 -31.20 -20.09
CA PRO A 6 15.20 -30.94 -21.18
C PRO A 6 15.93 -30.17 -22.29
N GLY A 7 15.67 -30.57 -23.54
CA GLY A 7 16.39 -30.08 -24.71
C GLY A 7 16.34 -28.55 -24.85
N SER A 8 17.23 -27.98 -25.67
CA SER A 8 17.36 -26.54 -25.89
C SER A 8 16.05 -25.82 -26.23
N ALA A 9 15.06 -26.52 -26.81
CA ALA A 9 13.72 -26.01 -27.06
C ALA A 9 12.94 -25.65 -25.77
N TRP A 10 13.12 -26.42 -24.70
CA TRP A 10 12.51 -26.16 -23.39
C TRP A 10 13.12 -24.93 -22.72
N LEU A 11 14.45 -24.78 -22.79
CA LEU A 11 15.14 -23.58 -22.32
C LEU A 11 14.66 -22.34 -23.10
N VAL A 12 14.44 -22.43 -24.41
CA VAL A 12 13.88 -21.32 -25.20
C VAL A 12 12.42 -21.04 -24.81
N GLY A 13 11.60 -22.06 -24.60
CA GLY A 13 10.22 -21.89 -24.13
C GLY A 13 10.13 -21.23 -22.74
N VAL A 14 10.95 -21.70 -21.80
CA VAL A 14 11.11 -21.10 -20.46
C VAL A 14 11.63 -19.68 -20.57
N LEU A 15 12.62 -19.40 -21.42
CA LEU A 15 13.16 -18.05 -21.61
C LEU A 15 12.18 -17.11 -22.31
N VAL A 16 11.33 -17.58 -23.22
CA VAL A 16 10.30 -16.77 -23.90
C VAL A 16 9.12 -16.49 -22.97
N ALA A 17 8.65 -17.49 -22.21
CA ALA A 17 7.61 -17.28 -21.20
C ALA A 17 8.12 -16.42 -20.04
N ALA A 18 9.34 -16.69 -19.56
CA ALA A 18 10.03 -15.84 -18.62
C ALA A 18 10.20 -14.45 -19.21
N ALA A 19 10.54 -14.26 -20.49
CA ALA A 19 10.62 -12.93 -21.09
C ALA A 19 9.24 -12.25 -21.23
N PHE A 20 8.15 -12.97 -21.48
CA PHE A 20 6.82 -12.36 -21.54
C PHE A 20 6.33 -11.86 -20.18
N VAL A 21 6.69 -12.55 -19.10
CA VAL A 21 6.40 -12.15 -17.70
C VAL A 21 7.41 -11.14 -17.19
N MET A 22 8.69 -11.39 -17.46
CA MET A 22 9.81 -10.59 -17.03
C MET A 22 9.94 -9.32 -17.84
N VAL A 23 9.54 -9.16 -19.10
CA VAL A 23 9.70 -7.85 -19.77
C VAL A 23 8.91 -6.72 -19.07
N PRO A 24 7.62 -6.90 -18.70
CA PRO A 24 6.93 -5.92 -17.87
C PRO A 24 7.45 -5.88 -16.43
N THR A 25 7.75 -7.02 -15.80
CA THR A 25 8.22 -7.05 -14.39
C THR A 25 9.71 -6.69 -14.22
N ARG A 26 10.58 -6.87 -15.20
CA ARG A 26 12.01 -6.47 -15.27
C ARG A 26 12.12 -4.98 -15.48
N ARG A 27 11.29 -4.39 -16.36
CA ARG A 27 11.21 -2.92 -16.45
C ARG A 27 10.72 -2.31 -15.14
N PHE A 28 9.83 -3.01 -14.43
CA PHE A 28 9.40 -2.64 -13.08
C PHE A 28 10.51 -2.83 -12.03
N TRP A 29 11.17 -3.99 -11.96
CA TRP A 29 12.21 -4.35 -10.98
C TRP A 29 13.52 -3.57 -11.19
N LEU A 30 13.96 -3.35 -12.43
CA LEU A 30 15.12 -2.48 -12.73
C LEU A 30 14.84 -1.01 -12.40
N LYS A 31 13.57 -0.59 -12.39
CA LYS A 31 13.16 0.75 -11.91
C LYS A 31 13.03 0.79 -10.39
N PHE A 32 12.55 -0.29 -9.77
CA PHE A 32 12.49 -0.49 -8.33
C PHE A 32 13.88 -0.46 -7.67
N LEU A 33 14.90 -1.04 -8.34
CA LEU A 33 16.29 -1.10 -7.88
C LEU A 33 17.11 0.19 -8.11
N GLY A 34 16.47 1.35 -8.37
CA GLY A 34 17.13 2.64 -8.16
C GLY A 34 17.44 3.50 -9.39
N ARG A 35 16.73 3.35 -10.51
CA ARG A 35 16.77 4.38 -11.58
C ARG A 35 15.64 5.40 -11.39
N LYS A 36 16.01 6.64 -11.06
CA LYS A 36 15.13 7.83 -11.05
C LYS A 36 14.60 8.14 -12.45
N GLN A 37 13.64 7.38 -12.94
CA GLN A 37 12.88 7.75 -14.14
C GLN A 37 11.42 7.90 -13.76
N ALA A 38 10.87 9.08 -14.03
CA ALA A 38 9.44 9.36 -14.00
C ALA A 38 8.73 8.24 -14.79
N VAL A 39 7.90 7.48 -14.08
CA VAL A 39 7.12 6.41 -14.68
C VAL A 39 6.02 7.07 -15.49
N SER A 40 5.96 6.82 -16.80
CA SER A 40 4.74 7.06 -17.57
C SER A 40 3.63 6.20 -16.96
N THR A 41 2.74 6.84 -16.22
CA THR A 41 1.78 6.24 -15.27
C THR A 41 0.71 5.38 -15.93
N LYS A 42 0.45 5.56 -17.23
CA LYS A 42 -0.69 4.95 -17.94
C LYS A 42 -0.77 3.42 -17.86
N ASN A 43 0.35 2.71 -17.78
CA ASN A 43 0.35 1.24 -17.79
C ASN A 43 0.39 0.59 -16.40
N ALA A 44 0.54 1.38 -15.33
CA ALA A 44 0.64 0.88 -13.95
C ALA A 44 -0.54 1.33 -13.07
N GLU A 45 -1.55 2.01 -13.65
CA GLU A 45 -2.74 2.49 -12.94
C GLU A 45 -3.46 1.37 -12.18
N PHE A 46 -3.46 0.15 -12.71
CA PHE A 46 -4.10 -0.98 -12.02
C PHE A 46 -3.43 -1.33 -10.68
N LEU A 47 -2.14 -1.02 -10.50
CA LEU A 47 -1.39 -1.22 -9.25
C LEU A 47 -1.57 -0.07 -8.25
N LEU A 48 -2.16 1.04 -8.68
CA LEU A 48 -2.50 2.15 -7.80
C LEU A 48 -3.74 1.80 -6.97
N GLY A 49 -3.71 2.12 -5.69
CA GLY A 49 -4.86 2.12 -4.79
C GLY A 49 -5.84 3.23 -5.15
N ALA A 50 -6.96 3.29 -4.41
CA ALA A 50 -7.97 4.34 -4.58
C ALA A 50 -7.45 5.75 -4.25
N ASP A 51 -6.27 5.85 -3.64
CA ASP A 51 -5.56 7.05 -3.24
C ASP A 51 -4.40 7.43 -4.19
N ASP A 52 -4.37 6.87 -5.41
CA ASP A 52 -3.30 7.07 -6.41
C ASP A 52 -1.89 6.70 -5.91
N ARG A 53 -1.82 5.88 -4.86
CA ARG A 53 -0.57 5.34 -4.31
C ARG A 53 -0.40 3.89 -4.70
N TYR A 54 0.82 3.45 -4.92
CA TYR A 54 1.12 2.05 -5.17
C TYR A 54 0.64 1.15 -4.02
N SER A 55 -0.05 0.05 -4.34
CA SER A 55 -0.59 -0.88 -3.35
C SER A 55 0.25 -2.16 -3.29
N THR A 56 0.84 -2.43 -2.12
CA THR A 56 1.57 -3.68 -1.83
C THR A 56 0.70 -4.91 -2.08
N GLY A 57 -0.56 -4.89 -1.60
CA GLY A 57 -1.51 -5.97 -1.82
C GLY A 57 -1.79 -6.25 -3.29
N LYS A 58 -1.99 -5.21 -4.11
CA LYS A 58 -2.21 -5.35 -5.56
C LYS A 58 -0.97 -5.87 -6.28
N LEU A 59 0.22 -5.37 -5.92
CA LEU A 59 1.48 -5.84 -6.48
C LEU A 59 1.70 -7.32 -6.19
N THR A 60 1.52 -7.74 -4.94
CA THR A 60 1.69 -9.14 -4.53
C THR A 60 0.69 -10.04 -5.26
N ALA A 61 -0.60 -9.66 -5.29
CA ALA A 61 -1.62 -10.41 -6.01
C ALA A 61 -1.28 -10.53 -7.50
N TYR A 62 -0.98 -9.42 -8.17
CA TYR A 62 -0.61 -9.42 -9.59
C TYR A 62 0.62 -10.28 -9.89
N SER A 63 1.64 -10.22 -9.04
CA SER A 63 2.87 -10.99 -9.20
C SER A 63 2.57 -12.50 -9.13
N TRP A 64 1.77 -12.93 -8.17
CA TRP A 64 1.33 -14.33 -8.06
C TRP A 64 0.44 -14.76 -9.22
N THR A 65 -0.55 -13.95 -9.61
CA THR A 65 -1.39 -14.23 -10.80
C THR A 65 -0.53 -14.45 -12.03
N SER A 66 0.43 -13.56 -12.26
CA SER A 66 1.32 -13.62 -13.43
C SER A 66 2.21 -14.87 -13.38
N ALA A 67 2.83 -15.15 -12.22
CA ALA A 67 3.70 -16.31 -12.05
C ALA A 67 2.94 -17.63 -12.28
N LEU A 68 1.76 -17.78 -11.68
CA LEU A 68 0.95 -18.99 -11.82
C LEU A 68 0.43 -19.18 -13.25
N ALA A 69 -0.11 -18.11 -13.86
CA ALA A 69 -0.63 -18.17 -15.23
C ALA A 69 0.47 -18.56 -16.22
N SER A 70 1.66 -18.01 -16.05
CA SER A 70 2.78 -18.31 -16.95
C SER A 70 3.43 -19.66 -16.67
N GLY A 71 3.47 -20.08 -15.40
CA GLY A 71 3.91 -21.44 -15.08
C GLY A 71 2.99 -22.48 -15.71
N ALA A 72 1.68 -22.28 -15.61
CA ALA A 72 0.69 -23.12 -16.28
C ALA A 72 0.88 -23.10 -17.82
N ALA A 73 1.09 -21.92 -18.43
CA ALA A 73 1.32 -21.82 -19.87
C ALA A 73 2.58 -22.58 -20.33
N VAL A 74 3.68 -22.52 -19.57
CA VAL A 74 4.91 -23.27 -19.88
C VAL A 74 4.65 -24.78 -19.83
N LEU A 75 4.02 -25.25 -18.75
CA LEU A 75 3.74 -26.68 -18.58
C LEU A 75 2.78 -27.19 -19.67
N LEU A 76 1.71 -26.45 -19.97
CA LEU A 76 0.78 -26.80 -21.05
C LEU A 76 1.46 -26.80 -22.42
N THR A 77 2.38 -25.88 -22.68
CA THR A 77 3.17 -25.89 -23.92
C THR A 77 4.03 -27.15 -24.02
N GLY A 78 4.68 -27.54 -22.92
CA GLY A 78 5.45 -28.80 -22.87
C GLY A 78 4.59 -30.03 -23.17
N VAL A 79 3.34 -30.05 -22.68
CA VAL A 79 2.37 -31.11 -22.99
C VAL A 79 1.98 -31.09 -24.47
N LEU A 80 1.69 -29.92 -25.04
CA LEU A 80 1.28 -29.78 -26.44
C LEU A 80 2.38 -30.19 -27.42
N VAL A 81 3.65 -29.96 -27.07
CA VAL A 81 4.81 -30.34 -27.90
C VAL A 81 5.23 -31.80 -27.67
N GLY A 82 4.67 -32.47 -26.65
CA GLY A 82 4.93 -33.88 -26.33
C GLY A 82 6.21 -34.11 -25.50
N ASP A 83 6.78 -33.06 -24.92
CA ASP A 83 7.97 -33.14 -24.06
C ASP A 83 7.64 -33.72 -22.66
N VAL A 84 6.42 -33.48 -22.19
CA VAL A 84 5.93 -33.91 -20.87
C VAL A 84 4.47 -34.37 -20.97
N THR A 85 3.99 -35.15 -20.00
CA THR A 85 2.58 -35.55 -19.91
C THR A 85 1.86 -34.76 -18.82
N LEU A 86 0.52 -34.70 -18.86
CA LEU A 86 -0.28 -34.06 -17.78
C LEU A 86 0.00 -34.68 -16.40
N GLU A 87 0.28 -35.98 -16.37
CA GLU A 87 0.64 -36.71 -15.17
C GLU A 87 2.04 -36.32 -14.67
N SER A 88 3.03 -36.23 -15.57
CA SER A 88 4.41 -35.90 -15.19
C SER A 88 4.58 -34.46 -14.70
N ILE A 89 3.70 -33.54 -15.11
CA ILE A 89 3.70 -32.15 -14.60
C ILE A 89 2.95 -31.98 -13.28
N GLY A 90 2.33 -33.04 -12.75
CA GLY A 90 1.66 -33.03 -11.45
C GLY A 90 0.26 -32.41 -11.45
N MET A 91 -0.41 -32.24 -12.61
CA MET A 91 -1.75 -31.63 -12.64
C MET A 91 -2.85 -32.50 -12.01
N ASN A 92 -2.61 -33.80 -11.86
CA ASN A 92 -3.57 -34.73 -11.26
C ASN A 92 -3.67 -34.58 -9.73
N SER A 93 -2.75 -33.85 -9.10
CA SER A 93 -2.70 -33.64 -7.66
C SER A 93 -2.05 -32.28 -7.37
N ILE A 94 -2.84 -31.21 -7.46
CA ILE A 94 -2.38 -29.89 -7.03
C ILE A 94 -2.23 -29.94 -5.50
N PRO A 95 -1.02 -29.72 -4.96
CA PRO A 95 -0.82 -29.76 -3.51
C PRO A 95 -1.69 -28.72 -2.80
N GLU A 96 -2.21 -29.05 -1.61
CA GLU A 96 -3.04 -28.14 -0.81
C GLU A 96 -2.33 -26.80 -0.50
N THR A 97 -0.99 -26.82 -0.47
CA THR A 97 -0.15 -25.63 -0.28
C THR A 97 -0.38 -24.57 -1.36
N TYR A 98 -0.78 -24.95 -2.58
CA TYR A 98 -1.14 -24.00 -3.64
C TYR A 98 -2.48 -23.32 -3.40
N LEU A 99 -3.44 -23.97 -2.73
CA LEU A 99 -4.68 -23.32 -2.32
C LEU A 99 -4.39 -22.23 -1.29
N VAL A 100 -3.51 -22.52 -0.32
CA VAL A 100 -3.03 -21.52 0.64
C VAL A 100 -2.28 -20.39 -0.06
N LEU A 101 -1.45 -20.73 -1.05
CA LEU A 101 -0.67 -19.77 -1.84
C LEU A 101 -1.54 -18.78 -2.61
N ILE A 102 -2.71 -19.21 -3.09
CA ILE A 102 -3.68 -18.32 -3.73
C ILE A 102 -4.50 -17.60 -2.65
N ALA A 103 -4.87 -18.28 -1.56
CA ALA A 103 -5.66 -17.67 -0.50
C ALA A 103 -4.97 -16.48 0.16
N VAL A 104 -3.65 -16.51 0.38
CA VAL A 104 -2.95 -15.45 1.11
C VAL A 104 -2.84 -14.13 0.34
N PRO A 105 -2.35 -14.06 -0.91
CA PRO A 105 -2.27 -12.82 -1.69
C PRO A 105 -3.64 -12.23 -1.99
N TYR A 106 -4.60 -13.08 -2.39
CA TYR A 106 -5.94 -12.63 -2.76
C TYR A 106 -6.79 -12.32 -1.53
N GLY A 107 -6.71 -13.15 -0.49
CA GLY A 107 -7.35 -12.88 0.80
C GLY A 107 -6.75 -11.65 1.48
N GLY A 108 -5.44 -11.44 1.37
CA GLY A 108 -4.76 -10.21 1.77
C GLY A 108 -5.29 -8.98 1.03
N LEU A 109 -5.40 -9.06 -0.30
CA LEU A 109 -5.93 -7.97 -1.13
C LEU A 109 -7.40 -7.65 -0.82
N VAL A 110 -8.26 -8.66 -0.82
CA VAL A 110 -9.72 -8.52 -0.58
C VAL A 110 -9.97 -8.10 0.87
N GLY A 111 -9.31 -8.74 1.83
CA GLY A 111 -9.40 -8.42 3.24
C GLY A 111 -8.94 -6.99 3.53
N ALA A 112 -7.79 -6.56 3.01
CA ALA A 112 -7.32 -5.19 3.18
C ALA A 112 -8.28 -4.17 2.53
N LYS A 113 -8.86 -4.50 1.37
CA LYS A 113 -9.88 -3.65 0.72
C LYS A 113 -11.13 -3.54 1.58
N LEU A 114 -11.67 -4.66 2.07
CA LEU A 114 -12.85 -4.69 2.93
C LEU A 114 -12.62 -3.91 4.22
N ILE A 115 -11.54 -4.21 4.94
CA ILE A 115 -11.14 -3.51 6.16
C ILE A 115 -11.03 -2.01 5.91
N THR A 116 -10.35 -1.60 4.84
CA THR A 116 -10.21 -0.17 4.58
C THR A 116 -11.53 0.47 4.18
N ALA A 117 -12.36 -0.19 3.37
CA ALA A 117 -13.67 0.33 2.98
C ALA A 117 -14.56 0.55 4.21
N THR A 118 -14.65 -0.45 5.11
CA THR A 118 -15.37 -0.34 6.38
C THR A 118 -14.81 0.77 7.25
N LYS A 119 -13.49 0.96 7.32
CA LYS A 119 -12.89 2.03 8.12
C LYS A 119 -13.12 3.42 7.55
N VAL A 120 -13.20 3.54 6.22
CA VAL A 120 -13.58 4.78 5.54
C VAL A 120 -15.05 5.10 5.82
N GLU A 121 -15.93 4.11 5.74
CA GLU A 121 -17.34 4.22 6.13
C GLU A 121 -17.49 4.63 7.61
N GLN A 122 -16.73 4.01 8.51
CA GLN A 122 -16.70 4.32 9.94
C GLN A 122 -15.91 5.59 10.31
N GLN A 123 -15.38 6.34 9.34
CA GLN A 123 -14.61 7.56 9.57
C GLN A 123 -13.32 7.40 10.40
N THR A 124 -12.86 6.17 10.61
CA THR A 124 -11.63 5.88 11.38
C THR A 124 -10.38 5.93 10.51
N VAL A 125 -10.54 5.76 9.19
CA VAL A 125 -9.50 6.00 8.20
C VAL A 125 -9.98 6.93 7.10
N GLN A 126 -9.16 7.91 6.74
CA GLN A 126 -9.39 8.85 5.66
C GLN A 126 -8.48 8.52 4.48
N ARG A 127 -9.03 8.40 3.26
CA ARG A 127 -8.21 8.28 2.04
C ARG A 127 -8.25 9.59 1.27
N LEU A 128 -7.08 10.21 1.19
CA LEU A 128 -6.86 11.41 0.40
C LEU A 128 -6.17 10.97 -0.89
N PRO A 129 -6.49 11.59 -2.04
CA PRO A 129 -5.64 11.46 -3.22
C PRO A 129 -4.21 11.79 -2.79
N GLY A 130 -3.32 10.81 -2.86
CA GLY A 130 -1.91 11.07 -2.67
C GLY A 130 -1.46 12.02 -3.78
N GLY A 131 -0.65 13.03 -3.43
CA GLY A 131 0.25 13.59 -4.44
C GLY A 131 1.04 12.42 -5.06
N PRO A 132 1.36 12.47 -6.36
CA PRO A 132 1.90 11.32 -7.06
C PRO A 132 3.19 10.86 -6.37
N ASN A 133 3.09 9.76 -5.62
CA ASN A 133 4.25 9.07 -5.07
C ASN A 133 4.84 8.26 -6.22
N GLU A 134 5.50 8.97 -7.15
CA GLU A 134 6.08 8.39 -8.37
C GLU A 134 7.29 7.48 -8.07
N SER A 135 7.76 7.43 -6.83
CA SER A 135 8.91 6.62 -6.45
C SER A 135 8.51 5.19 -6.11
N ALA A 136 9.37 4.24 -6.50
CA ALA A 136 9.23 2.81 -6.17
C ALA A 136 9.17 2.53 -4.65
N ALA A 137 9.62 3.48 -3.81
CA ALA A 137 9.43 3.41 -2.36
C ALA A 137 7.95 3.42 -1.95
N GLY A 138 7.04 3.83 -2.84
CA GLY A 138 5.59 3.82 -2.60
C GLY A 138 5.00 2.44 -2.29
N PHE A 139 5.64 1.34 -2.71
CA PHE A 139 5.19 -0.03 -2.37
C PHE A 139 5.55 -0.46 -0.95
N ILE A 140 6.46 0.28 -0.31
CA ILE A 140 7.03 -0.03 1.00
C ILE A 140 6.63 1.04 2.04
N GLY A 141 6.09 2.17 1.58
CA GLY A 141 5.64 3.28 2.42
C GLY A 141 4.23 3.07 2.97
N ASP A 142 4.04 3.43 4.23
CA ASP A 142 2.76 3.55 4.90
C ASP A 142 2.00 4.81 4.44
N ALA A 143 0.77 4.99 4.94
CA ALA A 143 -0.07 6.14 4.63
C ALA A 143 0.56 7.50 5.02
N ASN A 144 1.60 7.50 5.86
CA ASN A 144 2.32 8.67 6.33
C ASN A 144 3.65 8.91 5.59
N GLY A 145 3.96 8.10 4.58
CA GLY A 145 5.22 8.17 3.82
C GLY A 145 6.42 7.58 4.56
N ARG A 146 6.19 6.80 5.63
CA ARG A 146 7.24 6.08 6.36
C ARG A 146 7.30 4.63 5.87
N THR A 147 8.50 4.08 5.76
CA THR A 147 8.68 2.67 5.45
C THR A 147 8.02 1.78 6.51
N SER A 148 7.10 0.91 6.09
CA SER A 148 6.38 -0.04 6.95
C SER A 148 7.13 -1.37 6.99
N LEU A 149 7.64 -1.75 8.16
CA LEU A 149 8.35 -3.03 8.34
C LEU A 149 7.46 -4.23 7.97
N VAL A 150 6.17 -4.16 8.29
CA VAL A 150 5.20 -5.22 7.98
C VAL A 150 4.99 -5.34 6.47
N ASP A 151 4.87 -4.22 5.74
CA ASP A 151 4.75 -4.24 4.28
C ASP A 151 6.03 -4.79 3.64
N ILE A 152 7.21 -4.46 4.18
CA ILE A 152 8.49 -5.06 3.76
C ILE A 152 8.45 -6.58 3.97
N GLN A 153 8.13 -7.05 5.18
CA GLN A 153 8.12 -8.48 5.49
C GLN A 153 7.17 -9.24 4.57
N TYR A 154 5.96 -8.70 4.37
CA TYR A 154 4.98 -9.27 3.46
C TYR A 154 5.52 -9.35 2.03
N LEU A 155 6.13 -8.27 1.52
CA LEU A 155 6.68 -8.24 0.17
C LEU A 155 7.90 -9.17 0.01
N VAL A 156 8.79 -9.21 0.99
CA VAL A 156 10.01 -10.02 0.97
C VAL A 156 9.68 -11.51 0.99
N PHE A 157 8.80 -11.97 1.89
CA PHE A 157 8.45 -13.39 1.95
C PHE A 157 7.70 -13.86 0.71
N ASN A 158 6.75 -13.05 0.20
CA ASN A 158 6.10 -13.33 -1.08
C ASN A 158 7.12 -13.35 -2.23
N GLY A 159 8.07 -12.41 -2.25
CA GLY A 159 9.11 -12.33 -3.26
C GLY A 159 10.02 -13.55 -3.26
N LEU A 160 10.48 -13.99 -2.07
CA LEU A 160 11.30 -15.20 -1.92
C LEU A 160 10.56 -16.45 -2.39
N LEU A 161 9.29 -16.61 -2.01
CA LEU A 161 8.48 -17.76 -2.43
C LEU A 161 8.20 -17.75 -3.94
N LEU A 162 8.01 -16.56 -4.52
CA LEU A 162 7.83 -16.41 -5.96
C LEU A 162 9.12 -16.72 -6.74
N VAL A 163 10.27 -16.28 -6.26
CA VAL A 163 11.58 -16.64 -6.84
C VAL A 163 11.80 -18.15 -6.76
N TYR A 164 11.53 -18.76 -5.60
CA TYR A 164 11.60 -20.21 -5.44
C TYR A 164 10.71 -20.92 -6.45
N PHE A 165 9.44 -20.53 -6.55
CA PHE A 165 8.48 -21.11 -7.50
C PHE A 165 9.01 -21.06 -8.95
N VAL A 166 9.48 -19.89 -9.39
CA VAL A 166 9.99 -19.73 -10.77
C VAL A 166 11.23 -20.58 -11.02
N VAL A 167 12.19 -20.58 -10.09
CA VAL A 167 13.43 -21.35 -10.23
C VAL A 167 13.13 -22.86 -10.21
N ALA A 168 12.31 -23.32 -9.26
CA ALA A 168 11.96 -24.72 -9.13
C ALA A 168 11.18 -25.22 -10.35
N LEU A 169 10.20 -24.46 -10.84
CA LEU A 169 9.51 -24.75 -12.09
C LEU A 169 10.48 -24.86 -13.28
N ALA A 170 11.41 -23.91 -13.39
CA ALA A 170 12.42 -23.86 -14.45
C ALA A 170 13.56 -24.88 -14.30
N VAL A 171 13.59 -25.67 -13.22
CA VAL A 171 14.54 -26.78 -13.05
C VAL A 171 13.82 -28.13 -13.19
N GLN A 172 12.61 -28.23 -12.63
CA GLN A 172 11.87 -29.49 -12.54
C GLN A 172 10.99 -29.75 -13.77
N GLY A 173 10.52 -28.72 -14.46
CA GLY A 173 9.57 -28.88 -15.58
C GLY A 173 8.21 -29.44 -15.16
N ALA A 174 7.87 -29.32 -13.88
CA ALA A 174 6.62 -29.73 -13.26
C ALA A 174 6.20 -28.69 -12.22
N VAL A 175 4.96 -28.78 -11.72
CA VAL A 175 4.49 -27.94 -10.60
C VAL A 175 5.39 -28.19 -9.38
N PRO A 176 6.13 -27.18 -8.89
CA PRO A 176 7.12 -27.40 -7.85
C PRO A 176 6.50 -27.60 -6.47
N GLU A 177 7.07 -28.51 -5.67
CA GLU A 177 6.73 -28.60 -4.26
C GLU A 177 7.25 -27.37 -3.50
N LEU A 178 6.35 -26.64 -2.84
CA LEU A 178 6.70 -25.42 -2.11
C LEU A 178 7.16 -25.76 -0.69
N PRO A 179 8.29 -25.19 -0.21
CA PRO A 179 8.78 -25.45 1.14
C PRO A 179 7.77 -24.95 2.19
N GLU A 180 7.31 -25.83 3.06
CA GLU A 180 6.28 -25.53 4.06
C GLU A 180 6.62 -24.33 4.92
N TRP A 181 7.89 -24.19 5.33
CA TRP A 181 8.34 -23.06 6.14
C TRP A 181 8.20 -21.72 5.42
N LEU A 182 8.42 -21.69 4.11
CA LEU A 182 8.35 -20.47 3.30
C LEU A 182 6.88 -20.09 3.00
N VAL A 183 6.03 -21.10 2.81
CA VAL A 183 4.57 -20.94 2.78
C VAL A 183 4.07 -20.39 4.12
N GLY A 184 4.54 -20.95 5.24
CA GLY A 184 4.20 -20.50 6.59
C GLY A 184 4.62 -19.05 6.88
N LEU A 185 5.84 -18.65 6.47
CA LEU A 185 6.30 -17.26 6.58
C LEU A 185 5.46 -16.30 5.72
N THR A 186 5.10 -16.72 4.50
CA THR A 186 4.25 -15.93 3.61
C THR A 186 2.84 -15.74 4.19
N GLY A 187 2.24 -16.83 4.70
CA GLY A 187 0.95 -16.80 5.38
C GLY A 187 0.97 -15.92 6.63
N THR A 188 2.01 -16.06 7.47
CA THR A 188 2.20 -15.23 8.67
C THR A 188 2.34 -13.75 8.29
N GLY A 189 3.16 -13.43 7.29
CA GLY A 189 3.30 -12.06 6.78
C GLY A 189 1.98 -11.49 6.27
N GLY A 190 1.17 -12.29 5.57
CA GLY A 190 -0.16 -11.88 5.10
C GLY A 190 -1.14 -11.62 6.24
N ALA A 191 -1.13 -12.47 7.28
CA ALA A 191 -1.95 -12.28 8.48
C ALA A 191 -1.55 -11.01 9.25
N VAL A 192 -0.25 -10.76 9.43
CA VAL A 192 0.26 -9.55 10.10
C VAL A 192 -0.06 -8.30 9.27
N TYR A 193 0.05 -8.37 7.94
CA TYR A 193 -0.37 -7.29 7.03
C TYR A 193 -1.86 -6.94 7.19
N LEU A 194 -2.73 -7.95 7.19
CA LEU A 194 -4.16 -7.75 7.42
C LEU A 194 -4.45 -7.20 8.81
N ALA A 195 -3.77 -7.71 9.84
CA ALA A 195 -3.89 -7.21 11.20
C ALA A 195 -3.47 -5.74 11.31
N GLN A 196 -2.36 -5.34 10.68
CA GLN A 196 -1.94 -3.94 10.61
C GLN A 196 -3.02 -3.08 9.95
N LYS A 197 -3.59 -3.52 8.82
CA LYS A 197 -4.72 -2.83 8.19
C LYS A 197 -5.94 -2.74 9.11
N ALA A 198 -6.21 -3.78 9.88
CA ALA A 198 -7.31 -3.84 10.85
C ALA A 198 -7.12 -2.90 12.05
N ILE A 199 -5.89 -2.55 12.43
CA ILE A 199 -5.62 -1.62 13.53
C ILE A 199 -5.24 -0.20 13.08
N GLU A 200 -4.88 -0.01 11.80
CA GLU A 200 -4.47 1.28 11.23
C GLU A 200 -5.52 2.38 11.46
N ARG A 201 -5.08 3.55 11.91
CA ARG A 201 -5.89 4.76 12.08
C ARG A 201 -5.08 5.94 11.57
N ASN A 202 -5.72 6.92 10.97
CA ASN A 202 -5.06 8.18 10.59
C ASN A 202 -5.84 9.38 11.16
N PRO A 203 -5.70 9.65 12.46
CA PRO A 203 -6.33 10.81 13.07
C PRO A 203 -5.85 12.12 12.42
N PRO A 204 -6.62 13.21 12.55
CA PRO A 204 -6.19 14.54 12.17
C PRO A 204 -4.94 14.91 12.96
N GLU A 205 -3.99 15.55 12.29
CA GLU A 205 -2.72 15.97 12.88
C GLU A 205 -2.51 17.46 12.65
N ILE A 206 -2.33 18.24 13.73
CA ILE A 206 -2.01 19.66 13.63
C ILE A 206 -0.49 19.84 13.64
N THR A 207 0.09 20.24 12.50
CA THR A 207 1.54 20.45 12.35
C THR A 207 1.98 21.90 12.60
N ALA A 208 1.10 22.88 12.38
CA ALA A 208 1.37 24.27 12.76
C ALA A 208 0.10 25.08 13.02
N LEU A 209 0.24 26.13 13.83
CA LEU A 209 -0.77 27.17 14.07
C LEU A 209 -0.18 28.53 13.70
N SER A 210 -0.96 29.36 13.04
CA SER A 210 -0.56 30.72 12.63
C SER A 210 -1.75 31.66 12.69
N GLU A 211 -1.54 32.86 13.21
CA GLU A 211 -2.58 33.90 13.35
C GLU A 211 -2.55 34.84 12.13
N PHE A 212 -3.74 35.22 11.65
CA PHE A 212 -3.92 36.17 10.55
C PHE A 212 -5.14 37.06 10.86
N GLY A 213 -4.92 38.15 11.60
CA GLY A 213 -6.01 39.05 12.00
C GLY A 213 -7.05 38.34 12.87
N ASN A 214 -8.29 38.27 12.38
CA ASN A 214 -9.40 37.56 13.03
C ASN A 214 -9.54 36.12 12.51
N SER A 215 -8.41 35.46 12.24
CA SER A 215 -8.40 34.09 11.75
C SER A 215 -7.20 33.32 12.26
N VAL A 216 -7.40 32.03 12.47
CA VAL A 216 -6.34 31.07 12.81
C VAL A 216 -6.19 30.12 11.66
N ARG A 217 -5.00 30.11 11.04
CA ARG A 217 -4.62 29.12 10.05
C ARG A 217 -3.92 27.95 10.74
N VAL A 218 -4.57 26.81 10.66
CA VAL A 218 -4.13 25.51 11.12
C VAL A 218 -3.56 24.76 9.92
N ARG A 219 -2.29 24.37 9.98
CA ARG A 219 -1.71 23.44 9.00
C ARG A 219 -1.62 22.06 9.62
N GLY A 220 -1.75 21.05 8.77
CA GLY A 220 -1.79 19.68 9.23
C GLY A 220 -2.12 18.68 8.15
N ARG A 221 -2.55 17.49 8.59
CA ARG A 221 -2.90 16.36 7.73
C ARG A 221 -4.24 15.78 8.16
N ASN A 222 -4.91 15.13 7.22
CA ASN A 222 -6.20 14.45 7.43
C ASN A 222 -7.30 15.43 7.89
N PHE A 223 -7.34 16.61 7.27
CA PHE A 223 -8.39 17.61 7.46
C PHE A 223 -9.38 17.52 6.28
N ILE A 224 -10.42 16.70 6.37
CA ILE A 224 -11.44 16.64 5.30
C ILE A 224 -12.62 17.53 5.68
N PHE A 225 -13.11 18.36 4.76
CA PHE A 225 -14.20 19.31 5.01
C PHE A 225 -15.48 18.90 4.29
N ASP A 226 -16.61 19.30 4.84
CA ASP A 226 -17.89 19.25 4.12
C ASP A 226 -17.83 20.18 2.90
N GLY A 227 -17.92 19.62 1.68
CA GLY A 227 -18.06 20.38 0.43
C GLY A 227 -17.00 20.13 -0.65
N GLU A 228 -15.89 19.45 -0.36
CA GLU A 228 -15.01 18.87 -1.40
C GLU A 228 -15.61 17.54 -1.92
N PRO A 229 -15.30 17.07 -3.15
CA PRO A 229 -15.80 15.79 -3.63
C PRO A 229 -15.42 14.68 -2.65
N LYS A 230 -16.42 14.27 -1.86
CA LYS A 230 -16.25 13.31 -0.78
C LYS A 230 -15.97 11.94 -1.39
N PRO A 231 -14.89 11.23 -1.03
CA PRO A 231 -15.06 9.80 -0.84
C PRO A 231 -16.15 9.65 0.23
N GLU A 232 -17.24 8.93 -0.08
CA GLU A 232 -18.59 9.06 0.49
C GLU A 232 -18.77 9.27 2.01
N ASN A 233 -17.75 9.10 2.86
CA ASN A 233 -17.90 9.20 4.31
C ASN A 233 -16.80 9.93 5.07
N ALA A 234 -15.79 10.57 4.46
CA ALA A 234 -14.70 11.18 5.23
C ALA A 234 -14.91 12.69 5.50
N GLY A 235 -14.85 13.14 6.76
CA GLY A 235 -15.01 14.55 7.12
C GLY A 235 -14.66 14.88 8.59
N LEU A 236 -14.19 16.10 8.84
CA LEU A 236 -14.11 16.73 10.15
C LEU A 236 -15.54 17.04 10.60
N ALA A 237 -15.99 16.45 11.71
CA ALA A 237 -17.31 16.77 12.27
C ALA A 237 -17.31 18.04 13.10
N GLY A 238 -16.14 18.52 13.54
CA GLY A 238 -16.08 19.75 14.31
C GLY A 238 -14.67 20.31 14.48
N TYR A 239 -14.62 21.60 14.77
CA TYR A 239 -13.42 22.29 15.21
C TYR A 239 -13.80 23.40 16.18
N VAL A 240 -12.98 23.60 17.20
CA VAL A 240 -13.17 24.59 18.26
C VAL A 240 -11.86 25.31 18.50
N VAL A 241 -11.90 26.64 18.58
CA VAL A 241 -10.82 27.45 19.15
C VAL A 241 -11.27 27.85 20.54
N LYS A 242 -10.68 27.24 21.59
CA LYS A 242 -11.06 27.52 22.97
C LYS A 242 -10.80 29.00 23.27
N GLY A 243 -11.83 29.72 23.74
CA GLY A 243 -11.76 31.13 24.13
C GLY A 243 -12.30 32.16 23.12
N VAL A 244 -12.81 31.72 21.96
CA VAL A 244 -13.27 32.62 20.88
C VAL A 244 -14.54 32.08 20.21
N ALA A 245 -15.48 32.95 19.82
CA ALA A 245 -16.69 32.52 19.11
C ALA A 245 -16.41 32.32 17.62
N ARG A 246 -17.00 31.28 17.03
CA ARG A 246 -16.76 30.87 15.65
C ARG A 246 -17.63 31.68 14.69
N VAL A 247 -17.03 32.11 13.57
CA VAL A 247 -17.76 32.74 12.46
C VAL A 247 -17.82 31.82 11.24
N GLY A 248 -16.77 31.03 11.01
CA GLY A 248 -16.73 30.07 9.90
C GLY A 248 -15.40 29.32 9.85
N ALA A 249 -15.26 28.41 8.89
CA ALA A 249 -13.94 28.00 8.43
C ALA A 249 -13.97 27.57 6.99
N LYS A 250 -12.84 27.75 6.34
CA LYS A 250 -12.57 27.30 4.99
C LYS A 250 -11.26 26.54 5.02
N GLY A 251 -11.19 25.42 4.33
CA GLY A 251 -10.00 24.59 4.34
C GLY A 251 -9.97 23.62 3.19
N CYS A 252 -8.80 23.02 3.05
CA CYS A 252 -8.53 21.86 2.22
C CYS A 252 -7.72 20.87 3.04
N THR A 253 -7.48 19.69 2.46
CA THR A 253 -6.75 18.56 3.06
C THR A 253 -5.51 18.92 3.93
N TRP A 254 -4.76 19.95 3.54
CA TRP A 254 -3.46 20.32 4.13
C TRP A 254 -3.52 21.54 5.05
N GLY A 255 -4.67 22.22 5.09
CA GLY A 255 -4.79 23.51 5.77
C GLY A 255 -6.22 23.94 6.01
N LEU A 256 -6.47 24.42 7.23
CA LEU A 256 -7.74 24.93 7.69
C LEU A 256 -7.56 26.38 8.14
N THR A 257 -8.37 27.29 7.64
CA THR A 257 -8.47 28.65 8.16
C THR A 257 -9.77 28.79 8.92
N ILE A 258 -9.68 28.92 10.24
CA ILE A 258 -10.80 29.14 11.15
C ILE A 258 -10.99 30.64 11.31
N GLU A 259 -12.13 31.14 10.88
CA GLU A 259 -12.53 32.55 11.05
C GLU A 259 -13.18 32.74 12.43
N THR A 260 -12.68 33.74 13.16
CA THR A 260 -13.11 34.06 14.52
C THR A 260 -13.80 35.42 14.58
N ASP A 261 -14.65 35.62 15.58
CA ASP A 261 -15.39 36.87 15.78
C ASP A 261 -14.49 38.05 16.20
N ARG A 262 -13.34 37.72 16.80
CA ARG A 262 -12.31 38.68 17.23
C ARG A 262 -10.91 38.14 17.01
N LYS A 263 -9.93 39.02 17.11
CA LYS A 263 -8.51 38.67 17.09
C LYS A 263 -8.21 37.65 18.19
N VAL A 264 -7.55 36.54 17.82
CA VAL A 264 -7.14 35.51 18.78
C VAL A 264 -5.83 35.94 19.41
N GLU A 265 -5.81 36.01 20.74
CA GLU A 265 -4.59 36.30 21.49
C GLU A 265 -4.03 35.02 22.11
N ARG A 266 -2.71 34.96 22.22
CA ARG A 266 -2.03 33.82 22.85
C ARG A 266 -2.10 33.91 24.39
N PRO A 267 -2.26 32.78 25.09
CA PRO A 267 -2.34 31.42 24.56
C PRO A 267 -3.77 31.06 24.09
N TYR A 268 -3.85 30.23 23.05
CA TYR A 268 -5.12 29.64 22.60
C TYR A 268 -4.94 28.18 22.21
N THR A 269 -6.01 27.39 22.31
CA THR A 269 -6.02 25.97 21.95
C THR A 269 -6.97 25.72 20.80
N VAL A 270 -6.48 25.08 19.75
CA VAL A 270 -7.30 24.55 18.66
C VAL A 270 -7.57 23.08 18.92
N VAL A 271 -8.83 22.70 18.88
CA VAL A 271 -9.32 21.33 18.99
C VAL A 271 -10.01 20.96 17.68
N LEU A 272 -9.57 19.89 17.02
CA LEU A 272 -10.22 19.34 15.83
C LEU A 272 -10.78 17.97 16.16
N THR A 273 -12.02 17.71 15.72
CA THR A 273 -12.72 16.44 15.95
C THR A 273 -13.19 15.86 14.62
N THR A 274 -12.85 14.60 14.35
CA THR A 274 -13.35 13.88 13.17
C THR A 274 -14.80 13.43 13.35
N GLY A 275 -15.46 13.04 12.26
CA GLY A 275 -16.76 12.36 12.35
C GLY A 275 -16.76 11.08 13.18
N ALA A 276 -15.64 10.36 13.23
CA ALA A 276 -15.45 9.22 14.14
C ALA A 276 -15.19 9.61 15.61
N GLY A 277 -15.25 10.89 15.96
CA GLY A 277 -15.01 11.38 17.33
C GLY A 277 -13.55 11.40 17.76
N ALA A 278 -12.59 11.19 16.85
CA ALA A 278 -11.17 11.33 17.18
C ALA A 278 -10.83 12.81 17.32
N THR A 279 -10.21 13.20 18.44
CA THR A 279 -9.88 14.59 18.74
C THR A 279 -8.37 14.79 18.76
N VAL A 280 -7.90 15.86 18.12
CA VAL A 280 -6.54 16.38 18.26
C VAL A 280 -6.60 17.80 18.80
N GLU A 281 -5.74 18.12 19.75
CA GLU A 281 -5.60 19.47 20.27
C GLU A 281 -4.17 19.99 20.14
N ARG A 282 -4.05 21.30 19.91
CA ARG A 282 -2.75 21.98 19.93
C ARG A 282 -2.90 23.37 20.50
N THR A 283 -2.03 23.70 21.43
CA THR A 283 -1.95 25.03 22.06
C THR A 283 -0.88 25.86 21.37
N ALA A 284 -1.23 27.09 20.98
CA ALA A 284 -0.28 28.10 20.57
C ALA A 284 0.14 28.89 21.80
N GLU A 285 1.37 28.68 22.25
CA GLU A 285 1.93 29.40 23.39
C GLU A 285 2.45 30.78 22.98
N LYS A 286 2.38 31.72 23.93
CA LYS A 286 3.00 33.03 23.79
C LYS A 286 4.48 32.81 23.52
N PHE A 287 5.03 33.44 22.49
CA PHE A 287 6.48 33.45 22.30
C PHE A 287 7.05 34.22 23.49
N THR A 288 7.48 33.51 24.53
CA THR A 288 8.32 34.10 25.55
C THR A 288 9.62 34.36 24.83
N ALA A 289 9.87 35.61 24.43
CA ALA A 289 11.20 36.00 23.99
C ALA A 289 12.15 35.50 25.08
N ALA A 290 13.12 34.66 24.72
CA ALA A 290 14.17 34.28 25.64
C ALA A 290 14.84 35.58 26.08
N VAL A 291 14.49 36.04 27.27
CA VAL A 291 15.10 37.19 27.92
C VAL A 291 16.42 36.68 28.48
N GLY A 292 17.53 37.24 28.00
CA GLY A 292 18.88 37.07 28.53
C GLY A 292 19.70 36.03 27.76
N GLU A 293 20.94 36.27 27.37
CA GLU A 293 21.94 37.18 27.96
C GLU A 293 22.78 37.83 26.86
N GLN A 294 22.86 39.17 26.88
CA GLN A 294 24.07 39.89 26.48
C GLN A 294 24.85 40.18 27.76
N PRO A 295 26.18 40.00 27.71
CA PRO A 295 27.08 41.10 28.01
C PRO A 295 27.54 41.80 26.72
#